data_AF-A0A2E0DH26-F1
#
_entry.id   AF-A0A2E0DH26-F1
#
_cell.length_a   1.000
_cell.length_b   1.000
_cell.length_c   1.000
_cell.angle_alpha   90.00
_cell.angle_beta   90.00
_cell.angle_gamma   90.00
#
_symmetry.space_group_name_H-M   'P 1'
#
loop_
_entity.id
_entity.type
_entity.pdbx_description
1 polymer ?
#
loop_
_entity_poly.entity_id
_entity_poly.type
_entity_poly.pdbx_seq_one_letter_code
_entity_poly.pdbx_strand_id
1 'polypeptide(L)' 'MPKIKRPRKGWWRPERYKRIFRVTKVKPSEKGLPPCPACGEWTMQRDGARNELFCGLCGAVL' A
#
# COMPACT_ATOMS: atom_id res chain seq x y z
N MET A 1 44.19 2.68 -0.53
CA MET A 1 42.97 3.11 -1.26
C MET A 1 42.16 4.06 -0.39
N PRO A 2 41.92 5.32 -0.79
CA PRO A 2 41.05 6.21 -0.04
C PRO A 2 39.62 5.66 -0.01
N LYS A 3 39.02 5.56 1.19
CA LYS A 3 37.63 5.11 1.36
C LYS A 3 36.68 6.21 0.90
N ILE A 4 36.17 6.11 -0.31
CA ILE A 4 35.13 7.00 -0.83
C ILE A 4 33.87 6.80 0.02
N LYS A 5 33.54 7.79 0.85
CA LYS A 5 32.31 7.78 1.66
C LYS A 5 31.11 8.04 0.75
N ARG A 6 30.12 7.15 0.77
CA ARG A 6 28.85 7.39 0.06
C ARG A 6 28.16 8.64 0.64
N PRO A 7 27.52 9.47 -0.20
CA PRO A 7 26.83 10.67 0.26
C PRO A 7 25.65 10.33 1.17
N ARG A 8 25.51 11.06 2.29
CA ARG A 8 24.47 10.81 3.31
C ARG A 8 23.03 10.89 2.80
N LYS A 9 22.75 11.71 1.79
CA LYS A 9 21.39 12.00 1.29
C LYS A 9 21.09 11.40 -0.09
N GLY A 10 21.90 10.45 -0.56
CA GLY A 10 21.81 9.95 -1.93
C GLY A 10 22.05 11.06 -2.97
N TRP A 11 21.82 10.76 -4.24
CA TRP A 11 21.85 11.76 -5.29
C TRP A 11 20.57 12.60 -5.25
N TRP A 12 20.70 13.91 -5.47
CA TRP A 12 19.53 14.80 -5.56
C TRP A 12 18.60 14.31 -6.67
N ARG A 13 17.33 14.05 -6.32
CA ARG A 13 16.28 13.66 -7.27
C ARG A 13 15.18 14.70 -7.25
N PRO A 14 14.65 15.11 -8.41
CA PRO A 14 13.53 16.04 -8.49
C PRO A 14 12.31 15.51 -7.72
N GLU A 15 11.58 16.42 -7.06
CA GLU A 15 10.43 16.12 -6.19
C GLU A 15 9.40 15.20 -6.85
N ARG A 16 9.20 15.36 -8.17
CA ARG A 16 8.29 14.53 -8.98
C ARG A 16 8.62 13.03 -8.93
N TYR A 17 9.92 12.67 -8.91
CA TYR A 17 10.35 11.26 -8.83
C TYR A 17 10.24 10.69 -7.42
N LYS A 18 10.18 11.53 -6.38
CA LYS A 18 9.93 11.09 -5.00
C LYS A 18 8.47 10.70 -4.77
N ARG A 19 7.53 11.27 -5.56
CA ARG A 19 6.09 11.01 -5.43
C ARG A 19 5.61 9.74 -6.13
N ILE A 20 6.36 9.23 -7.12
CA ILE A 20 5.97 8.03 -7.89
C ILE A 20 5.89 6.78 -6.99
N PHE A 21 6.69 6.73 -5.92
CA PHE A 21 6.67 5.64 -4.94
C PHE A 21 5.57 5.78 -3.87
N ARG A 22 4.60 6.67 -4.05
CA ARG A 22 3.38 6.67 -3.24
C ARG A 22 2.43 5.62 -3.80
N VAL A 23 2.78 4.35 -3.58
CA VAL A 23 1.80 3.25 -3.65
C VAL A 23 0.62 3.71 -2.81
N THR A 24 -0.59 3.65 -3.36
CA THR A 24 -1.83 3.85 -2.60
C THR A 24 -1.70 3.00 -1.34
N LYS A 25 -1.63 3.65 -0.17
CA LYS A 25 -1.47 2.98 1.13
C LYS A 25 -2.78 2.29 1.49
N VAL A 26 -3.21 1.34 0.68
CA VAL A 26 -4.29 0.45 1.08
C VAL A 26 -3.67 -0.54 2.05
N LYS A 27 -4.25 -0.65 3.24
CA LYS A 27 -3.79 -1.66 4.17
C LYS A 27 -4.00 -3.03 3.51
N PRO A 28 -3.00 -3.93 3.57
CA PRO A 28 -3.17 -5.29 3.07
C PRO A 28 -4.36 -5.94 3.77
N SER A 29 -4.97 -6.95 3.13
CA SER A 29 -6.07 -7.70 3.73
C SER A 29 -5.72 -8.17 5.13
N GLU A 30 -6.69 -8.10 6.05
CA GLU A 30 -6.46 -8.67 7.37
C GLU A 30 -6.24 -10.19 7.25
N LYS A 31 -5.51 -10.79 8.19
CA LYS A 31 -5.06 -12.19 8.06
C LYS A 31 -6.26 -13.12 7.90
N GLY A 32 -6.29 -13.88 6.81
CA GLY A 32 -7.28 -14.93 6.54
C GLY A 32 -8.52 -14.49 5.76
N LEU A 33 -8.58 -13.25 5.26
CA LEU A 33 -9.67 -12.81 4.37
C LEU A 33 -9.43 -13.28 2.92
N PRO A 34 -10.48 -13.69 2.20
CA PRO A 34 -10.38 -14.03 0.78
C PRO A 34 -10.07 -12.80 -0.08
N PRO A 35 -9.60 -12.99 -1.32
CA PRO A 35 -9.51 -11.89 -2.28
C PRO A 35 -10.90 -11.31 -2.55
N CYS A 36 -10.96 -10.00 -2.84
CA CYS A 36 -12.25 -9.37 -3.14
C CYS A 36 -12.89 -9.99 -4.41
N PRO A 37 -14.17 -10.38 -4.41
CA PRO A 37 -14.82 -10.95 -5.59
C PRO A 37 -15.01 -9.96 -6.74
N ALA A 38 -14.98 -8.65 -6.47
CA ALA A 38 -15.18 -7.62 -7.50
C ALA A 38 -13.89 -7.26 -8.24
N CYS A 39 -12.75 -7.19 -7.54
CA CYS A 39 -11.48 -6.75 -8.13
C CYS A 39 -10.35 -7.78 -8.07
N GLY A 40 -10.53 -8.91 -7.37
CA GLY A 40 -9.51 -9.95 -7.21
C GLY A 40 -8.34 -9.57 -6.28
N GLU A 41 -8.34 -8.34 -5.74
CA GLU A 41 -7.25 -7.83 -4.92
C GLU A 41 -7.37 -8.24 -3.45
N TRP A 42 -6.22 -8.44 -2.81
CA TRP A 42 -6.10 -8.82 -1.38
C TRP A 42 -6.19 -7.59 -0.48
N THR A 43 -7.32 -6.89 -0.56
CA THR A 43 -7.57 -5.66 0.20
C THR A 43 -8.89 -5.67 0.98
N MET A 44 -9.47 -6.85 1.21
CA MET A 44 -10.64 -6.97 2.09
C MET A 44 -10.26 -6.67 3.55
N GLN A 45 -11.10 -5.88 4.21
CA GLN A 45 -10.98 -5.47 5.61
C GLN A 45 -12.34 -5.68 6.28
N ARG A 46 -12.35 -6.07 7.56
CA ARG A 46 -13.58 -6.17 8.33
C ARG A 46 -13.87 -4.82 8.99
N ASP A 47 -15.07 -4.30 8.78
CA ASP A 47 -15.50 -3.07 9.44
C ASP A 47 -16.01 -3.41 10.84
N GLY A 48 -15.20 -3.12 11.86
CA GLY A 48 -15.50 -3.49 13.26
C GLY A 48 -16.76 -2.84 13.83
N ALA A 49 -17.29 -1.79 13.20
CA ALA A 49 -18.52 -1.12 13.61
C ALA A 49 -19.79 -1.78 13.05
N ARG A 50 -19.71 -2.42 11.88
CA ARG A 50 -20.87 -2.98 11.16
C ARG A 50 -20.83 -4.49 10.96
N ASN A 51 -19.72 -5.15 11.34
CA ASN A 51 -19.45 -6.57 11.05
C ASN A 51 -19.55 -6.93 9.56
N GLU A 52 -19.39 -5.94 8.67
CA GLU A 52 -19.40 -6.09 7.22
C GLU A 52 -17.96 -6.24 6.70
N LEU A 53 -17.79 -6.86 5.53
CA LEU A 53 -16.49 -6.98 4.86
C LEU A 53 -16.40 -5.98 3.72
N PHE A 54 -15.43 -5.08 3.75
CA PHE A 54 -15.26 -4.08 2.70
C PHE A 54 -13.90 -4.17 1.99
N CYS A 55 -13.90 -3.86 0.70
CA CYS A 55 -12.72 -3.82 -0.14
C CYS A 55 -12.10 -2.41 -0.11
N GLY A 56 -10.90 -2.26 0.45
CA GLY A 56 -10.21 -0.96 0.56
C GLY A 56 -9.77 -0.33 -0.78
N LEU A 57 -9.80 -1.09 -1.89
CA LEU A 57 -9.51 -0.60 -3.25
C LEU A 57 -10.75 -0.23 -4.04
N CYS A 58 -11.73 -1.12 -4.05
CA CYS A 58 -12.89 -1.07 -4.92
C CYS A 58 -14.16 -0.55 -4.24
N GLY A 59 -14.16 -0.46 -2.90
CA GLY A 59 -15.32 -0.02 -2.12
C GLY A 59 -16.48 -1.03 -2.09
N ALA A 60 -16.30 -2.23 -2.65
CA ALA A 60 -17.29 -3.29 -2.57
C ALA A 60 -17.47 -3.74 -1.11
N VAL A 61 -18.73 -3.90 -0.69
CA VAL A 61 -19.13 -4.36 0.64
C VAL A 61 -19.86 -5.69 0.52
N LEU A 62 -19.54 -6.63 1.41
CA LEU A 62 -20.15 -7.95 1.59
C LEU A 62 -20.76 -8.08 2.98
#